data_AF-A0A7S1C378-F1
#
_entry.id   AF-A0A7S1C378-F1
#
_cell.length_a   1.000
_cell.length_b   1.000
_cell.length_c   1.000
_cell.angle_alpha   90.00
_cell.angle_beta   90.00
_cell.angle_gamma   90.00
#
_symmetry.space_group_name_H-M   'P 1'
#
loop_
_entity.id
_entity.type
_entity.pdbx_description
1 polymer ?
#
loop_
_entity_poly.entity_id
_entity_poly.type
_entity_poly.pdbx_seq_one_letter_code
_entity_poly.pdbx_strand_id
1 'polypeptide(L)'
;SDWSSDVCPTEIIAFSDRVAEFRALGAEVVACSVDSKYSHFAWCQQPRSEGGLGDMDIPLVADITKKISRDYGVLLEDGEDAGVSLRGLFIIDPAGILRQVTVNDLPIGRSVDETLRLLQAFQFHEEHGEVCPAGWTPGAATMVDEPAKSKIYFQNTFGEGAAAGSGAKAAKRSRDGSA
;
A
#
# COMPACT_ATOMS: atom_id res chain seq x y z
N SER A 1 -1.84 -1.17 23.26
CA SER A 1 -0.43 -1.22 23.70
C SER A 1 0.37 -1.80 22.55
N ASP A 2 1.37 -1.08 22.03
CA ASP A 2 2.30 -1.49 20.94
C ASP A 2 2.65 -2.99 20.89
N TRP A 3 2.78 -3.61 22.07
CA TRP A 3 3.19 -4.99 22.31
C TRP A 3 2.18 -6.08 21.93
N SER A 4 1.00 -5.74 21.42
CA SER A 4 -0.11 -6.68 21.25
C SER A 4 -0.36 -7.14 19.82
N SER A 5 0.43 -6.67 18.85
CA SER A 5 0.20 -6.99 17.42
C SER A 5 1.47 -7.45 16.71
N ASP A 6 1.61 -8.76 16.51
CA ASP A 6 2.74 -9.40 15.84
C ASP A 6 2.95 -8.93 14.39
N VAL A 7 1.90 -8.38 13.76
CA VAL A 7 1.93 -7.96 12.35
C VAL A 7 2.54 -6.56 12.18
N CYS A 8 2.32 -5.64 13.13
CA CYS A 8 2.79 -4.25 13.02
C CYS A 8 4.32 -4.09 12.85
N PRO A 9 5.20 -4.79 13.59
CA PRO A 9 6.64 -4.64 13.39
C PRO A 9 7.07 -5.11 12.00
N THR A 10 6.42 -6.16 11.46
CA THR A 10 6.77 -6.68 10.12
C THR A 10 6.51 -5.65 9.02
N GLU A 11 5.43 -4.87 9.12
CA GLU A 11 5.12 -3.80 8.17
C GLU A 11 6.12 -2.64 8.28
N ILE A 12 6.34 -2.13 9.49
CA ILE A 12 7.21 -0.97 9.72
C ILE A 12 8.65 -1.28 9.29
N ILE A 13 9.15 -2.48 9.62
CA ILE A 13 10.47 -2.95 9.19
C ILE A 13 10.53 -3.05 7.66
N ALA A 14 9.53 -3.67 7.01
CA ALA A 14 9.54 -3.83 5.56
C ALA A 14 9.54 -2.49 4.80
N PHE A 15 8.81 -1.48 5.31
CA PHE A 15 8.85 -0.13 4.75
C PHE A 15 10.17 0.59 5.04
N SER A 16 10.72 0.45 6.25
CA SER A 16 12.01 1.04 6.61
C SER A 16 13.13 0.49 5.75
N ASP A 17 13.24 -0.83 5.62
CA ASP A 17 14.32 -1.51 4.88
C ASP A 17 14.30 -1.15 3.38
N ARG A 18 13.12 -0.80 2.85
CA ARG A 18 12.90 -0.44 1.43
C ARG A 18 12.66 1.06 1.21
N VAL A 19 12.86 1.91 2.24
CA VAL A 19 12.56 3.36 2.13
C VAL A 19 13.37 4.03 1.02
N ALA A 20 14.56 3.51 0.71
CA ALA A 20 15.39 4.02 -0.38
C ALA A 20 14.69 3.93 -1.75
N GLU A 21 13.84 2.93 -1.99
CA GLU A 21 13.05 2.80 -3.23
C GLU A 21 11.99 3.91 -3.32
N PHE A 22 11.35 4.26 -2.20
CA PHE A 22 10.40 5.38 -2.14
C PHE A 22 11.11 6.72 -2.35
N ARG A 23 12.26 6.92 -1.69
CA ARG A 23 13.08 8.14 -1.84
C ARG A 23 13.61 8.33 -3.26
N ALA A 24 13.96 7.24 -3.94
CA ALA A 24 14.37 7.29 -5.36
C ALA A 24 13.24 7.77 -6.28
N LEU A 25 11.97 7.55 -5.88
CA LEU A 25 10.79 8.07 -6.55
C LEU A 25 10.37 9.45 -6.03
N GLY A 26 11.14 10.09 -5.15
CA GLY A 26 10.80 11.39 -4.57
C GLY A 26 9.67 11.35 -3.53
N ALA A 27 9.39 10.19 -2.93
CA ALA A 27 8.41 10.04 -1.86
C ALA A 27 9.10 9.73 -0.52
N GLU A 28 8.50 10.23 0.57
CA GLU A 28 8.88 9.86 1.94
C GLU A 28 7.82 8.96 2.55
N VAL A 29 8.24 8.12 3.50
CA VAL A 29 7.36 7.19 4.22
C VAL A 29 7.30 7.60 5.68
N VAL A 30 6.09 7.66 6.24
CA VAL A 30 5.86 8.00 7.65
C VAL A 30 4.93 6.94 8.25
N ALA A 31 5.34 6.35 9.37
CA ALA A 31 4.46 5.49 10.15
C ALA A 31 3.83 6.30 11.30
N CYS A 32 2.59 5.98 11.66
CA CYS A 32 1.85 6.67 12.72
C CYS A 32 1.05 5.65 13.53
N SER A 33 1.06 5.79 14.85
CA SER A 33 0.15 5.07 15.75
C SER A 33 -0.33 5.99 16.87
N VAL A 34 -1.30 5.50 17.64
CA VAL A 34 -1.87 6.19 18.81
C VAL A 34 -1.00 6.11 20.07
N ASP A 35 0.15 5.42 19.99
CA ASP A 35 1.08 5.23 21.07
C ASP A 35 1.94 6.49 21.30
N SER A 36 2.63 6.52 22.43
CA SER A 36 3.46 7.67 22.81
C SER A 36 4.83 7.61 22.11
N LYS A 37 5.48 8.76 21.94
CA LYS A 37 6.87 8.83 21.46
C LYS A 37 7.85 8.02 22.32
N TYR A 38 7.56 7.82 23.61
CA TYR A 38 8.39 7.01 24.50
C TYR A 38 8.22 5.51 24.21
N SER A 39 7.01 5.09 23.85
CA SER A 39 6.72 3.73 23.39
C SER A 39 7.48 3.44 22.10
N HIS A 40 7.37 4.34 21.10
CA HIS A 40 8.11 4.25 19.84
C HIS A 40 9.62 4.16 20.07
N PHE A 41 10.17 5.02 20.92
CA PHE A 41 11.60 5.00 21.24
C PHE A 41 12.01 3.66 21.86
N ALA A 42 11.28 3.17 22.87
CA ALA A 42 11.56 1.89 23.49
C ALA A 42 11.48 0.73 22.49
N TRP A 43 10.52 0.79 21.56
CA TRP A 43 10.32 -0.24 20.55
C TRP A 43 11.44 -0.28 19.50
N CYS A 44 12.00 0.89 19.14
CA CYS A 44 13.21 0.97 18.30
C CYS A 44 14.47 0.44 19.03
N GLN A 45 14.55 0.57 20.36
CA GLN A 45 15.68 0.01 21.12
C GLN A 45 15.64 -1.52 21.24
N GLN A 46 14.48 -2.14 21.01
CA GLN A 46 14.34 -3.59 21.09
C GLN A 46 14.85 -4.27 19.80
N PRO A 47 15.60 -5.39 19.91
CA PRO A 47 16.03 -6.14 18.74
C PRO A 47 14.86 -6.69 17.91
N ARG A 48 15.02 -6.71 16.58
CA ARG A 48 14.04 -7.29 15.64
C ARG A 48 13.72 -8.76 15.95
N SER A 49 14.71 -9.52 16.43
CA SER A 49 14.53 -10.93 16.83
C SER A 49 13.58 -11.14 18.01
N GLU A 50 13.30 -10.10 18.78
CA GLU A 50 12.39 -10.13 19.93
C GLU A 50 11.08 -9.38 19.63
N GLY A 51 10.81 -9.05 18.36
CA GLY A 51 9.62 -8.27 17.97
C GLY A 51 9.79 -6.75 18.10
N GLY A 52 11.02 -6.28 18.30
CA GLY A 52 11.36 -4.87 18.22
C GLY A 52 11.49 -4.34 16.79
N LEU A 53 11.64 -3.04 16.63
CA LEU A 53 11.87 -2.42 15.32
C LEU A 53 13.36 -2.39 14.96
N GLY A 54 14.24 -2.23 15.95
CA GLY A 54 15.65 -1.93 15.73
C GLY A 54 15.87 -0.57 15.06
N ASP A 55 16.96 -0.44 14.30
CA ASP A 55 17.28 0.77 13.55
C ASP A 55 16.23 1.01 12.46
N MET A 56 15.68 2.23 12.45
CA MET A 56 14.61 2.67 11.55
C MET A 56 15.05 3.89 10.74
N ASP A 57 14.76 3.87 9.44
CA ASP A 57 15.04 4.94 8.48
C ASP A 57 13.81 5.80 8.17
N ILE A 58 12.67 5.49 8.79
CA ILE A 58 11.40 6.21 8.66
C ILE A 58 10.98 6.84 9.99
N PRO A 59 10.38 8.04 9.98
CA PRO A 59 9.81 8.65 11.18
C PRO A 59 8.58 7.88 11.69
N LEU A 60 8.51 7.75 13.02
CA LEU A 60 7.36 7.21 13.75
C LEU A 60 6.61 8.35 14.47
N VAL A 61 5.41 8.66 14.00
CA VAL A 61 4.55 9.70 14.56
C VAL A 61 3.71 9.13 15.71
N ALA A 62 3.66 9.89 16.79
CA ALA A 62 2.86 9.59 17.98
C ALA A 62 1.56 10.42 17.97
N ASP A 63 0.45 9.81 17.57
CA ASP A 63 -0.89 10.41 17.61
C ASP A 63 -1.57 10.16 18.96
N ILE A 64 -0.96 10.68 20.03
CA ILE A 64 -1.43 10.45 21.40
C ILE A 64 -2.86 10.97 21.64
N THR A 65 -3.25 12.02 20.91
CA THR A 65 -4.59 12.62 20.97
C THR A 65 -5.62 11.86 20.12
N LYS A 66 -5.18 10.88 19.32
CA LYS A 66 -6.00 10.11 18.37
C LYS A 66 -6.65 10.99 17.31
N LYS A 67 -6.14 12.21 17.11
CA LYS A 67 -6.74 13.19 16.21
C LYS A 67 -6.42 12.81 14.78
N ILE A 68 -5.17 12.41 14.50
CA ILE A 68 -4.75 12.01 13.16
C ILE A 68 -5.54 10.77 12.72
N SER A 69 -5.58 9.72 13.54
CA SER A 69 -6.31 8.50 13.23
C SER A 69 -7.81 8.75 13.00
N ARG A 70 -8.42 9.68 13.75
CA ARG A 70 -9.82 10.08 13.56
C ARG A 70 -10.03 10.91 12.30
N ASP A 71 -9.19 11.90 12.04
CA ASP A 71 -9.27 12.75 10.84
C ASP A 71 -9.11 11.91 9.56
N TYR A 72 -8.26 10.88 9.61
CA TYR A 72 -8.05 9.93 8.51
C TYR A 72 -9.09 8.78 8.49
N GLY A 73 -10.04 8.75 9.43
CA GLY A 73 -11.14 7.79 9.46
C GLY A 73 -10.74 6.34 9.73
N VAL A 74 -9.59 6.12 10.39
CA VAL A 74 -9.04 4.77 10.67
C VAL A 74 -9.07 4.42 12.16
N LEU A 75 -9.49 5.33 13.03
CA LEU A 75 -9.65 5.05 14.45
C LEU A 75 -10.90 4.19 14.70
N LEU A 76 -10.74 3.09 15.44
CA LEU A 76 -11.85 2.35 16.01
C LEU A 76 -12.34 3.08 17.27
N GLU A 77 -13.55 3.63 17.22
CA GLU A 77 -14.12 4.40 18.35
C GLU A 77 -14.87 3.49 19.34
N ASP A 78 -15.41 2.35 18.87
CA ASP A 78 -16.23 1.42 19.64
C ASP A 78 -15.77 -0.03 19.45
N GLY A 79 -16.21 -0.93 20.34
CA GLY A 79 -15.92 -2.37 20.28
C GLY A 79 -14.75 -2.80 21.18
N GLU A 80 -14.30 -4.05 21.02
CA GLU A 80 -13.22 -4.62 21.85
C GLU A 80 -11.86 -3.97 21.56
N ASP A 81 -11.64 -3.53 20.33
CA ASP A 81 -10.40 -2.87 19.86
C ASP A 81 -10.49 -1.34 19.88
N ALA A 82 -11.45 -0.77 20.62
CA ALA A 82 -11.65 0.68 20.70
C ALA A 82 -10.37 1.41 21.17
N GLY A 83 -10.06 2.52 20.50
CA GLY A 83 -8.87 3.32 20.76
C GLY A 83 -7.62 2.91 19.99
N VAL A 84 -7.72 1.94 19.08
CA VAL A 84 -6.65 1.51 18.15
C VAL A 84 -7.01 1.93 16.71
N SER A 85 -6.01 2.19 15.88
CA SER A 85 -6.21 2.45 14.45
C SER A 85 -6.19 1.15 13.62
N LEU A 86 -7.11 1.04 12.67
CA LEU A 86 -7.01 0.07 11.56
C LEU A 86 -5.72 0.28 10.76
N ARG A 87 -5.36 -0.70 9.93
CA ARG A 87 -4.16 -0.64 9.08
C ARG A 87 -4.40 0.22 7.85
N GLY A 88 -4.49 1.54 8.08
CA GLY A 88 -4.64 2.55 7.04
C GLY A 88 -3.31 2.92 6.38
N LEU A 89 -3.28 2.93 5.05
CA LEU A 89 -2.20 3.47 4.22
C LEU A 89 -2.78 4.52 3.28
N PHE A 90 -2.09 5.65 3.19
CA PHE A 90 -2.52 6.81 2.41
C PHE A 90 -1.38 7.25 1.50
N ILE A 91 -1.64 7.38 0.20
CA ILE A 91 -0.69 7.97 -0.76
C ILE A 91 -1.17 9.40 -1.02
N ILE A 92 -0.34 10.37 -0.65
CA ILE A 92 -0.62 11.80 -0.77
C ILE A 92 0.39 12.40 -1.74
N ASP A 93 -0.08 13.18 -2.70
CA ASP A 93 0.78 13.79 -3.72
C ASP A 93 1.47 15.07 -3.22
N PRO A 94 2.37 15.68 -4.02
CA PRO A 94 3.05 16.93 -3.66
C PRO A 94 2.13 18.15 -3.49
N ALA A 95 0.91 18.12 -4.04
CA ALA A 95 -0.11 19.16 -3.85
C ALA A 95 -0.93 18.95 -2.57
N GLY A 96 -0.64 17.90 -1.78
CA GLY A 96 -1.37 17.55 -0.58
C GLY A 96 -2.71 16.87 -0.85
N ILE A 97 -2.93 16.38 -2.08
CA ILE A 97 -4.15 15.68 -2.47
C ILE A 97 -3.98 14.19 -2.21
N LEU A 98 -4.96 13.62 -1.51
CA LEU A 98 -5.04 12.19 -1.27
C LEU A 98 -5.36 11.46 -2.59
N ARG A 99 -4.46 10.59 -3.04
CA ARG A 99 -4.59 9.85 -4.31
C ARG A 99 -5.09 8.42 -4.11
N GLN A 100 -4.71 7.79 -2.99
CA GLN A 100 -5.06 6.40 -2.74
C GLN A 100 -5.18 6.12 -1.23
N VAL A 101 -6.13 5.24 -0.89
CA VAL A 101 -6.34 4.74 0.48
C VAL A 101 -6.46 3.22 0.45
N THR A 102 -5.69 2.54 1.28
CA THR A 102 -5.87 1.12 1.62
C THR A 102 -6.17 1.02 3.11
N VAL A 103 -7.25 0.34 3.48
CA VAL A 103 -7.55 0.02 4.87
C VAL A 103 -7.67 -1.49 4.99
N ASN A 104 -6.75 -2.09 5.74
CA ASN A 104 -6.82 -3.50 6.09
C ASN A 104 -7.35 -3.67 7.53
N ASP A 105 -8.03 -4.80 7.75
CA ASP A 105 -8.38 -5.25 9.09
C ASP A 105 -7.10 -5.62 9.88
N LEU A 106 -7.20 -5.65 11.20
CA LEU A 106 -6.08 -5.85 12.13
C LEU A 106 -5.23 -7.11 11.88
N PRO A 107 -5.76 -8.28 11.46
CA PRO A 107 -4.93 -9.47 11.29
C PRO A 107 -4.14 -9.50 9.96
N ILE A 108 -4.42 -8.61 9.00
CA ILE A 108 -3.89 -8.73 7.63
C ILE A 108 -2.92 -7.58 7.31
N GLY A 109 -1.64 -7.91 7.14
CA GLY A 109 -0.61 -6.95 6.74
C GLY A 109 -0.76 -6.42 5.31
N ARG A 110 -0.15 -5.27 5.06
CA ARG A 110 -0.11 -4.58 3.76
C ARG A 110 1.10 -5.01 2.93
N SER A 111 1.05 -4.71 1.63
CA SER A 111 2.14 -4.97 0.70
C SER A 111 2.92 -3.70 0.35
N VAL A 112 4.24 -3.75 0.57
CA VAL A 112 5.17 -2.68 0.15
C VAL A 112 5.24 -2.60 -1.38
N ASP A 113 5.26 -3.75 -2.07
CA ASP A 113 5.31 -3.80 -3.54
C ASP A 113 4.09 -3.17 -4.19
N GLU A 114 2.89 -3.40 -3.66
CA GLU A 114 1.68 -2.76 -4.18
C GLU A 114 1.71 -1.25 -3.95
N THR A 115 2.26 -0.81 -2.81
CA THR A 115 2.41 0.62 -2.51
C THR A 115 3.36 1.29 -3.50
N LEU A 116 4.50 0.66 -3.80
CA LEU A 116 5.46 1.15 -4.81
C LEU A 116 4.84 1.16 -6.21
N ARG A 117 4.11 0.10 -6.59
CA ARG A 117 3.43 0.00 -7.89
C ARG A 117 2.42 1.13 -8.07
N LEU A 118 1.61 1.41 -7.04
CA LEU A 118 0.64 2.49 -7.05
C LEU A 118 1.31 3.87 -7.15
N LEU A 119 2.37 4.10 -6.38
CA LEU A 119 3.15 5.35 -6.44
C LEU A 119 3.69 5.60 -7.85
N GLN A 120 4.31 4.59 -8.46
CA GLN A 120 4.81 4.67 -9.84
C GLN A 120 3.70 4.89 -10.86
N ALA A 121 2.52 4.29 -10.65
CA ALA A 121 1.37 4.48 -11.53
C ALA A 121 0.85 5.92 -11.49
N PHE A 122 0.76 6.53 -10.30
CA PHE A 122 0.36 7.93 -10.18
C PHE A 122 1.36 8.87 -10.85
N GLN A 123 2.67 8.66 -10.63
CA GLN A 123 3.72 9.46 -11.26
C GLN A 123 3.70 9.32 -12.79
N PHE A 124 3.53 8.09 -13.29
CA PHE A 124 3.42 7.85 -14.72
C PHE A 124 2.23 8.61 -15.34
N HIS A 125 1.07 8.55 -14.68
CA HIS A 125 -0.12 9.27 -15.13
C HIS A 125 0.08 10.79 -15.13
N GLU A 126 0.70 11.34 -14.08
CA GLU A 126 0.98 12.78 -13.99
C GLU A 126 1.96 13.26 -15.06
N GLU A 127 2.96 12.45 -15.41
CA GLU A 127 3.96 12.80 -16.42
C GLU A 127 3.43 12.65 -17.87
N HIS A 128 2.67 11.59 -18.15
CA HIS A 128 2.30 11.21 -19.52
C HIS A 128 0.84 11.54 -19.88
N GLY A 129 -0.04 11.71 -18.89
CA GLY A 129 -1.49 11.90 -19.09
C GLY A 129 -2.24 10.64 -19.54
N GLU A 130 -1.55 9.49 -19.66
CA GLU A 130 -2.14 8.19 -19.96
C GLU A 130 -2.60 7.50 -18.67
N VAL A 131 -3.61 6.63 -18.78
CA VAL A 131 -4.13 5.86 -17.64
C VAL A 131 -3.49 4.47 -17.56
N CYS A 132 -3.24 4.03 -16.33
CA CYS A 132 -2.66 2.73 -16.02
C CYS A 132 -3.77 1.67 -15.90
N PRO A 133 -3.77 0.61 -16.75
CA PRO A 133 -4.73 -0.48 -16.67
C PRO A 133 -4.60 -1.32 -15.38
N ALA A 134 -5.54 -2.24 -15.17
CA ALA A 134 -5.53 -3.14 -14.02
C ALA A 134 -4.23 -3.98 -13.99
N GLY A 135 -3.56 -3.99 -12.83
CA GLY A 135 -2.30 -4.71 -12.65
C GLY A 135 -1.10 -4.10 -13.37
N TRP A 136 -1.18 -2.87 -13.85
CA TRP A 136 -0.07 -2.18 -14.50
C TRP A 136 1.17 -2.11 -13.62
N THR A 137 2.33 -2.38 -14.23
CA THR A 137 3.67 -2.23 -13.67
C THR A 137 4.53 -1.37 -14.61
N PRO A 138 5.63 -0.76 -14.14
CA PRO A 138 6.51 0.03 -14.99
C PRO A 138 6.94 -0.73 -16.27
N GLY A 139 6.72 -0.10 -17.43
CA GLY A 139 7.00 -0.69 -18.74
C GLY A 139 5.87 -1.52 -19.35
N ALA A 140 4.78 -1.77 -18.61
CA ALA A 140 3.58 -2.40 -19.16
C ALA A 140 2.79 -1.44 -20.05
N ALA A 141 1.96 -2.01 -20.93
CA ALA A 141 1.11 -1.23 -21.82
C ALA A 141 0.12 -0.33 -21.05
N THR A 142 -0.05 0.87 -21.55
CA THR A 142 -0.88 1.94 -20.99
C THR A 142 -2.02 2.28 -21.94
N MET A 143 -2.97 3.10 -21.50
CA MET A 143 -4.15 3.43 -22.28
C MET A 143 -4.37 4.94 -22.31
N VAL A 144 -4.65 5.48 -23.49
CA VAL A 144 -5.08 6.87 -23.63
C VAL A 144 -6.54 6.99 -23.19
N ASP A 145 -6.84 7.94 -22.31
CA ASP A 145 -8.19 8.21 -21.81
C ASP A 145 -9.05 8.97 -22.83
N GLU A 146 -9.24 8.36 -24.00
CA GLU A 146 -10.12 8.85 -25.05
C GLU A 146 -10.81 7.65 -25.72
N PRO A 147 -12.16 7.61 -25.84
CA PRO A 147 -12.88 6.44 -26.32
C PRO A 147 -12.47 5.90 -27.71
N ALA A 148 -11.96 6.76 -28.59
CA ALA A 148 -11.46 6.33 -29.90
C ALA A 148 -10.07 5.69 -29.82
N LYS A 149 -9.17 6.26 -29.00
CA LYS A 149 -7.78 5.83 -28.87
C LYS A 149 -7.61 4.64 -27.92
N SER A 150 -8.44 4.53 -26.89
CA SER A 150 -8.44 3.40 -25.95
C SER A 150 -8.69 2.05 -26.65
N LYS A 151 -9.39 2.05 -27.79
CA LYS A 151 -9.60 0.84 -28.61
C LYS A 151 -8.29 0.21 -29.08
N ILE A 152 -7.23 0.99 -29.27
CA ILE A 152 -5.90 0.47 -29.65
C ILE A 152 -5.37 -0.43 -28.53
N TYR A 153 -5.47 0.01 -27.28
CA TYR A 153 -5.11 -0.81 -26.12
C TYR A 153 -5.95 -2.09 -26.09
N PHE A 154 -7.28 -1.99 -26.15
CA PHE A 154 -8.15 -3.18 -26.08
C PHE A 154 -7.93 -4.17 -27.22
N GLN A 155 -7.67 -3.70 -28.45
CA GLN A 155 -7.35 -4.56 -29.59
C GLN A 155 -6.01 -5.27 -29.38
N ASN A 156 -5.00 -4.57 -28.89
CA ASN A 156 -3.68 -5.16 -28.64
C ASN A 156 -3.69 -6.16 -27.47
N THR A 157 -4.52 -5.92 -26.45
CA THR A 157 -4.57 -6.76 -25.24
C THR A 157 -5.58 -7.91 -25.35
N PHE A 158 -6.73 -7.71 -25.99
CA PHE A 158 -7.84 -8.66 -26.00
C PHE A 158 -8.36 -9.03 -27.41
N GLY A 159 -7.78 -8.47 -28.47
CA GLY A 159 -8.16 -8.78 -29.85
C GLY A 159 -7.81 -10.21 -30.26
N GLU A 160 -8.48 -10.71 -31.30
CA GLU A 160 -8.20 -12.04 -31.85
C GLU A 160 -6.75 -12.09 -32.37
N GLY A 161 -5.91 -12.92 -31.75
CA GLY A 161 -4.49 -13.06 -32.07
C GLY A 161 -3.53 -12.27 -31.17
N ALA A 162 -4.03 -11.55 -30.15
CA ALA A 162 -3.18 -10.93 -29.14
C ALA A 162 -2.31 -11.98 -28.43
N ALA A 163 -0.99 -11.84 -28.52
CA ALA A 163 -0.05 -12.72 -27.84
C ALA A 163 -0.27 -12.60 -26.32
N ALA A 164 -0.53 -13.73 -25.66
CA ALA A 164 -0.73 -13.83 -24.22
C ALA A 164 0.55 -13.38 -23.46
N GLY A 165 0.64 -12.09 -23.19
CA GLY A 165 1.73 -11.45 -22.44
C GLY A 165 1.35 -11.22 -20.98
N SER A 166 1.78 -12.17 -20.13
CA SER A 166 2.00 -12.09 -18.68
C SER A 166 0.87 -11.61 -17.75
N GLY A 167 0.24 -12.55 -17.04
CA GLY A 167 -0.41 -12.28 -15.75
C GLY A 167 -1.59 -13.20 -15.44
N ALA A 168 -1.43 -14.09 -14.46
CA ALA A 168 -2.42 -15.00 -13.88
C ALA A 168 -2.90 -16.18 -14.78
N LYS A 169 -2.27 -17.34 -14.61
CA LYS A 169 -2.88 -18.64 -14.96
C LYS A 169 -4.15 -18.82 -14.10
N ALA A 170 -5.32 -18.52 -14.67
CA ALA A 170 -6.59 -18.93 -14.07
C ALA A 170 -6.68 -20.45 -14.08
N ALA A 171 -6.77 -21.06 -12.90
CA ALA A 171 -6.99 -22.48 -12.71
C ALA A 171 -8.27 -22.91 -13.44
N LYS A 172 -8.12 -23.88 -14.35
CA LYS A 172 -9.22 -24.51 -15.09
C LYS A 172 -10.12 -25.25 -14.09
N ARG A 173 -11.26 -24.66 -13.71
CA ARG A 173 -12.32 -25.41 -13.00
C ARG A 173 -12.95 -26.38 -13.99
N SER A 174 -12.54 -27.65 -13.93
CA SER A 174 -13.29 -28.76 -14.50
C SER A 174 -14.61 -28.87 -13.75
N ARG A 175 -15.72 -28.49 -14.40
CA ARG A 175 -17.04 -29.00 -14.03
C ARG A 175 -17.25 -30.27 -14.82
N ASP A 176 -16.72 -31.37 -14.30
CA ASP A 176 -17.28 -32.68 -14.62
C ASP A 176 -18.52 -32.85 -13.74
N GLY A 177 -19.68 -32.89 -14.39
CA GLY A 177 -20.89 -33.38 -13.76
C GLY A 177 -20.85 -34.90 -13.66
N SER A 178 -21.49 -35.45 -12.63
CA SER A 178 -22.37 -36.63 -12.73
C SER A 178 -22.92 -37.00 -11.35
N ALA A 179 -24.19 -37.41 -11.39
CA ALA A 179 -25.02 -38.06 -10.37
C ALA A 179 -25.60 -37.17 -9.26
#